data_AF-A0A9C9GFA0-F1
#
_entry.id   AF-A0A9C9GFA0-F1
#
_cell.length_a   1.000
_cell.length_b   1.000
_cell.length_c   1.000
_cell.angle_alpha   90.00
_cell.angle_beta   90.00
_cell.angle_gamma   90.00
#
_symmetry.space_group_name_H-M   'P 1'
#
loop_
_entity.id
_entity.type
_entity.pdbx_description
1 polymer ?
#
loop_
_entity_poly.entity_id
_entity_poly.type
_entity_poly.pdbx_seq_one_letter_code
_entity_poly.pdbx_strand_id
1 'polypeptide(L)'
;MDTVGEYLISNALIVPVNEQKPLYFRGDLLVTGDRIEKIVERPDTIKPDGGTKIIEGDCLIVMPGLVNGHGHTAMTLFRGYADDMPLKEWLEEKIWPIEELLTAEDIYWGTLLGIAEMIKGGTTTFTDMYFFMERVAGAAAESGMRAVLSRGLVGLTDNDGKGLRETEEFIKKWHGAEEGRINVIIGPHAPYTCPPEYLKKVMALAEKTGRPMQIHLSETRKEVEESLKKWGFSPPEQLDNLGFLDYPVIAAHCVHLTRRDFNILEEKNVGVIHNPGSNLKLGSGIASTAGMLEEGIRVGLGT
;
A
#
# COMPACT_ATOMS: atom_id res chain seq x y z
N MET A 1 -12.23 14.76 24.79
CA MET A 1 -10.76 14.79 24.93
C MET A 1 -10.44 13.83 26.05
N ASP A 2 -10.41 12.55 25.71
CA ASP A 2 -10.01 11.52 26.65
C ASP A 2 -8.52 11.72 26.95
N THR A 3 -8.16 11.59 28.22
CA THR A 3 -6.79 11.63 28.70
C THR A 3 -5.92 10.73 27.83
N VAL A 4 -4.87 11.29 27.26
CA VAL A 4 -3.81 10.57 26.56
C VAL A 4 -3.39 9.38 27.42
N GLY A 5 -3.85 8.19 27.06
CA GLY A 5 -3.74 7.00 27.88
C GLY A 5 -2.29 6.52 27.93
N GLU A 6 -1.87 6.04 29.10
CA GLU A 6 -0.61 5.32 29.24
C GLU A 6 -0.89 3.82 29.29
N TYR A 7 -0.15 3.05 28.50
CA TYR A 7 -0.27 1.59 28.42
C TYR A 7 1.08 0.95 28.69
N LEU A 8 1.11 -0.04 29.57
CA LEU A 8 2.28 -0.89 29.80
C LEU A 8 1.95 -2.31 29.35
N ILE A 9 2.67 -2.82 28.36
CA ILE A 9 2.66 -4.24 28.04
C ILE A 9 3.79 -4.89 28.84
N SER A 10 3.46 -5.63 29.90
CA SER A 10 4.41 -6.24 30.83
C SER A 10 4.85 -7.63 30.35
N ASN A 11 6.12 -7.96 30.50
CA ASN A 11 6.66 -9.32 30.30
C ASN A 11 6.30 -10.01 28.97
N ALA A 12 6.14 -9.24 27.88
CA ALA A 12 5.82 -9.78 26.56
C ALA A 12 7.05 -10.30 25.81
N LEU A 13 6.86 -11.22 24.86
CA LEU A 13 7.88 -11.51 23.86
C LEU A 13 7.88 -10.39 22.80
N ILE A 14 8.88 -9.52 22.84
CA ILE A 14 8.98 -8.35 21.96
C ILE A 14 9.86 -8.69 20.74
N VAL A 15 9.33 -8.43 19.55
CA VAL A 15 10.02 -8.56 18.26
C VAL A 15 10.15 -7.15 17.67
N PRO A 16 11.29 -6.45 17.84
CA PRO A 16 11.44 -5.06 17.43
C PRO A 16 11.58 -4.84 15.91
N VAL A 17 11.85 -5.91 15.14
CA VAL A 17 12.05 -5.86 13.68
C VAL A 17 13.10 -4.82 13.28
N ASN A 18 14.26 -4.87 13.93
CA ASN A 18 15.44 -4.08 13.58
C ASN A 18 16.64 -5.00 13.31
N GLU A 19 17.72 -4.45 12.75
CA GLU A 19 18.93 -5.22 12.44
C GLU A 19 19.76 -5.61 13.70
N GLN A 20 19.31 -5.21 14.89
CA GLN A 20 20.05 -5.41 16.13
C GLN A 20 19.72 -6.76 16.77
N LYS A 21 20.69 -7.31 17.52
CA LYS A 21 20.52 -8.55 18.30
C LYS A 21 20.33 -8.22 19.78
N PRO A 22 19.52 -9.02 20.52
CA PRO A 22 18.80 -10.20 20.04
C PRO A 22 17.59 -9.85 19.17
N LEU A 23 17.23 -10.74 18.22
CA LEU A 23 16.11 -10.53 17.29
C LEU A 23 14.75 -10.45 18.00
N TYR A 24 14.68 -11.02 19.20
CA TYR A 24 13.54 -10.94 20.11
C TYR A 24 14.02 -11.11 21.54
N PHE A 25 13.28 -10.57 22.49
CA PHE A 25 13.56 -10.71 23.92
C PHE A 25 12.25 -10.62 24.71
N ARG A 26 12.27 -11.06 25.98
CA ARG A 26 11.15 -10.79 26.90
C ARG A 26 11.38 -9.48 27.61
N GLY A 27 10.36 -8.66 27.73
CA GLY A 27 10.52 -7.31 28.24
C GLY A 27 9.22 -6.55 28.45
N ASP A 28 9.35 -5.29 28.84
CA ASP A 28 8.21 -4.38 28.98
C ASP A 28 8.24 -3.32 27.86
N LEU A 29 7.05 -2.93 27.40
CA LEU A 29 6.86 -1.84 26.44
C LEU A 29 5.88 -0.82 27.02
N LEU A 30 6.35 0.41 27.20
CA LEU A 30 5.54 1.55 27.65
C LEU A 30 5.15 2.43 26.46
N VAL A 31 3.86 2.66 26.32
CA VAL A 31 3.26 3.59 25.36
C VAL A 31 2.66 4.75 26.14
N THR A 32 3.04 5.96 25.79
CA THR A 32 2.45 7.19 26.33
C THR A 32 1.83 7.95 25.16
N GLY A 33 0.51 8.01 25.12
CA GLY A 33 -0.22 8.59 24.00
C GLY A 33 -0.05 7.80 22.71
N ASP A 34 0.49 8.45 21.68
CA ASP A 34 0.67 7.90 20.34
C ASP A 34 2.10 7.38 20.09
N ARG A 35 2.95 7.33 21.12
CA ARG A 35 4.38 6.99 21.00
C ARG A 35 4.79 5.87 21.94
N ILE A 36 5.72 5.05 21.46
CA ILE A 36 6.49 4.14 22.28
C ILE A 36 7.50 4.99 23.06
N GLU A 37 7.28 5.12 24.37
CA GLU A 37 8.14 5.89 25.26
C GLU A 37 9.38 5.08 25.64
N LYS A 38 9.20 3.78 25.92
CA LYS A 38 10.28 2.93 26.41
C LYS A 38 10.08 1.46 26.07
N ILE A 39 11.19 0.79 25.76
CA ILE A 39 11.29 -0.67 25.65
C ILE A 39 12.45 -1.12 26.54
N VAL A 40 12.25 -2.17 27.35
CA VAL A 40 13.27 -2.71 28.27
C VAL A 40 13.34 -4.22 28.17
N GLU A 41 14.55 -4.78 28.17
CA GLU A 41 14.79 -6.24 28.08
C GLU A 41 14.62 -6.99 29.41
N ARG A 42 14.43 -6.26 30.52
CA ARG A 42 14.19 -6.87 31.83
C ARG A 42 12.75 -6.54 32.24
N PRO A 43 11.87 -7.56 32.33
CA PRO A 43 10.53 -7.36 32.84
C PRO A 43 10.51 -6.77 34.25
N ASP A 44 9.39 -6.15 34.61
CA ASP A 44 9.13 -5.52 35.90
C ASP A 44 10.09 -4.37 36.25
N THR A 45 10.71 -3.76 35.24
CA THR A 45 11.61 -2.62 35.44
C THR A 45 10.94 -1.27 35.26
N ILE A 46 9.85 -1.22 34.49
CA ILE A 46 9.04 -0.02 34.38
C ILE A 46 8.09 0.02 35.57
N LYS A 47 8.14 1.12 36.33
CA LYS A 47 7.18 1.40 37.40
C LYS A 47 6.10 2.30 36.80
N PRO A 48 4.92 1.76 36.45
CA PRO A 48 3.85 2.55 35.87
C PRO A 48 3.30 3.57 36.87
N ASP A 49 2.80 4.68 36.37
CA ASP A 49 2.03 5.63 37.17
C ASP A 49 0.68 5.01 37.60
N GLY A 50 0.03 5.58 38.60
CA GLY A 50 -1.22 5.02 39.15
C GLY A 50 -2.41 4.94 38.16
N GLY A 51 -2.30 5.58 36.99
CA GLY A 51 -3.31 5.59 35.93
C GLY A 51 -2.99 4.72 34.71
N THR A 52 -1.83 4.04 34.68
CA THR A 52 -1.40 3.24 33.54
C THR A 52 -2.27 2.00 33.38
N LYS A 53 -2.72 1.73 32.15
CA LYS A 53 -3.39 0.46 31.82
C LYS A 53 -2.33 -0.61 31.56
N ILE A 54 -2.35 -1.66 32.37
CA ILE A 54 -1.41 -2.78 32.24
C ILE A 54 -2.04 -3.89 31.38
N ILE A 55 -1.27 -4.41 30.43
CA ILE A 55 -1.59 -5.55 29.59
C ILE A 55 -0.56 -6.65 29.90
N GLU A 56 -1.02 -7.75 30.50
CA GLU A 56 -0.16 -8.89 30.84
C GLU A 56 0.28 -9.64 29.57
N GLY A 57 1.59 -9.66 29.34
CA GLY A 57 2.21 -10.13 28.10
C GLY A 57 2.78 -11.54 28.13
N ASP A 58 2.65 -12.30 29.23
CA ASP A 58 3.32 -13.61 29.41
C ASP A 58 3.14 -14.56 28.22
N CYS A 59 1.95 -14.56 27.63
CA CYS A 59 1.54 -15.39 26.50
C CYS A 59 1.36 -14.59 25.19
N LEU A 60 1.84 -13.35 25.12
CA LEU A 60 1.68 -12.46 23.97
C LEU A 60 3.02 -12.22 23.26
N ILE A 61 2.90 -12.01 21.95
CA ILE A 61 3.98 -11.48 21.12
C ILE A 61 3.61 -10.02 20.81
N VAL A 62 4.56 -9.11 21.01
CA VAL A 62 4.45 -7.72 20.62
C VAL A 62 5.38 -7.48 19.44
N MET A 63 4.82 -7.00 18.35
CA MET A 63 5.55 -6.65 17.12
C MET A 63 4.93 -5.39 16.51
N PRO A 64 5.66 -4.67 15.63
CA PRO A 64 5.04 -3.65 14.80
C PRO A 64 3.81 -4.19 14.09
N GLY A 65 2.74 -3.39 14.04
CA GLY A 65 1.55 -3.77 13.30
C GLY A 65 1.86 -3.95 11.81
N LEU A 66 1.13 -4.86 11.17
CA LEU A 66 1.38 -5.21 9.78
C LEU A 66 1.05 -4.02 8.86
N VAL A 67 1.85 -3.86 7.81
CA VAL A 67 1.63 -2.86 6.75
C VAL A 67 1.21 -3.58 5.49
N ASN A 68 -0.05 -3.39 5.09
CA ASN A 68 -0.54 -3.82 3.79
C ASN A 68 -0.17 -2.77 2.73
N GLY A 69 0.85 -3.06 1.93
CA GLY A 69 1.47 -2.12 1.00
C GLY A 69 0.69 -1.88 -0.29
N HIS A 70 -0.35 -2.66 -0.57
CA HIS A 70 -1.17 -2.52 -1.78
C HIS A 70 -2.52 -3.21 -1.60
N GLY A 71 -3.58 -2.60 -2.11
CA GLY A 71 -4.91 -3.20 -2.16
C GLY A 71 -5.94 -2.30 -2.83
N HIS A 72 -7.14 -2.86 -2.95
CA HIS A 72 -8.36 -2.22 -3.44
C HIS A 72 -9.49 -2.50 -2.44
N THR A 73 -9.52 -1.78 -1.31
CA THR A 73 -10.19 -2.26 -0.09
C THR A 73 -11.70 -2.48 -0.26
N ALA A 74 -12.37 -1.61 -1.04
CA ALA A 74 -13.81 -1.75 -1.28
C ALA A 74 -14.18 -2.99 -2.10
N MET A 75 -13.22 -3.62 -2.79
CA MET A 75 -13.44 -4.88 -3.51
C MET A 75 -13.70 -6.07 -2.58
N THR A 76 -13.63 -5.91 -1.25
CA THR A 76 -14.17 -6.90 -0.31
C THR A 76 -15.64 -7.24 -0.60
N LEU A 77 -16.41 -6.32 -1.20
CA LEU A 77 -17.78 -6.58 -1.68
C LEU A 77 -17.85 -7.62 -2.81
N PHE A 78 -16.75 -7.80 -3.54
CA PHE A 78 -16.63 -8.74 -4.66
C PHE A 78 -15.91 -10.04 -4.28
N ARG A 79 -15.77 -10.33 -2.98
CA ARG A 79 -15.10 -11.53 -2.51
C ARG A 79 -15.75 -12.79 -3.08
N GLY A 80 -15.01 -13.53 -3.91
CA GLY A 80 -15.48 -14.75 -4.58
C GLY A 80 -16.49 -14.52 -5.71
N TYR A 81 -16.65 -13.28 -6.19
CA TYR A 81 -17.57 -12.97 -7.29
C TYR A 81 -17.07 -13.50 -8.64
N ALA A 82 -15.76 -13.40 -8.89
CA ALA A 82 -15.11 -13.82 -10.13
C ALA A 82 -13.81 -14.57 -9.82
N ASP A 83 -13.90 -15.89 -9.77
CA ASP A 83 -12.80 -16.82 -9.54
C ASP A 83 -12.40 -17.57 -10.82
N ASP A 84 -11.21 -18.19 -10.81
CA ASP A 84 -10.70 -19.06 -11.87
C ASP A 84 -10.57 -18.41 -13.27
N MET A 85 -10.15 -17.13 -13.30
CA MET A 85 -9.98 -16.35 -14.54
C MET A 85 -8.61 -15.65 -14.57
N PRO A 86 -7.95 -15.55 -15.74
CA PRO A 86 -6.76 -14.70 -15.90
C PRO A 86 -7.09 -13.21 -15.79
N LEU A 87 -6.08 -12.39 -15.46
CA LEU A 87 -6.22 -10.95 -15.16
C LEU A 87 -7.06 -10.17 -16.20
N LYS A 88 -6.79 -10.35 -17.50
CA LYS A 88 -7.46 -9.56 -18.54
C LYS A 88 -8.95 -9.87 -18.62
N GLU A 89 -9.32 -11.15 -18.69
CA GLU A 89 -10.74 -11.53 -18.73
C GLU A 89 -11.44 -11.16 -17.41
N TRP A 90 -10.74 -11.32 -16.27
CA TRP A 90 -11.25 -10.92 -14.96
C TRP A 90 -11.59 -9.41 -14.90
N LEU A 91 -10.68 -8.55 -15.37
CA LEU A 91 -10.90 -7.10 -15.43
C LEU A 91 -12.03 -6.72 -16.40
N GLU A 92 -11.89 -7.09 -17.67
CA GLU A 92 -12.75 -6.60 -18.76
C GLU A 92 -14.16 -7.19 -18.73
N GLU A 93 -14.32 -8.47 -18.35
CA GLU A 93 -15.60 -9.17 -18.46
C GLU A 93 -16.39 -9.21 -17.15
N LYS A 94 -15.73 -9.01 -15.99
CA LYS A 94 -16.34 -9.16 -14.68
C LYS A 94 -16.22 -7.92 -13.81
N ILE A 95 -15.00 -7.45 -13.55
CA ILE A 95 -14.75 -6.42 -12.55
C ILE A 95 -15.16 -5.03 -13.03
N TRP A 96 -14.66 -4.54 -14.16
CA TRP A 96 -15.02 -3.20 -14.62
C TRP A 96 -16.54 -3.02 -14.82
N PRO A 97 -17.29 -3.98 -15.40
CA PRO A 97 -18.74 -3.86 -15.50
C PRO A 97 -19.48 -3.74 -14.16
N ILE A 98 -19.03 -4.44 -13.11
CA ILE A 98 -19.69 -4.34 -11.79
C ILE A 98 -19.24 -3.10 -11.00
N GLU A 99 -18.00 -2.64 -11.20
CA GLU A 99 -17.49 -1.40 -10.61
C GLU A 99 -18.23 -0.17 -11.08
N GLU A 100 -18.65 -0.12 -12.35
CA GLU A 100 -19.47 0.96 -12.91
C GLU A 100 -20.83 1.12 -12.19
N LEU A 101 -21.29 0.09 -11.48
CA LEU A 101 -22.53 0.11 -10.71
C LEU A 101 -22.33 0.57 -9.26
N LEU A 102 -21.09 0.63 -8.77
CA LEU A 102 -20.81 1.02 -7.37
C LEU A 102 -21.06 2.51 -7.16
N THR A 103 -21.73 2.81 -6.05
CA THR A 103 -21.92 4.16 -5.56
C THR A 103 -20.85 4.51 -4.51
N ALA A 104 -20.72 5.81 -4.20
CA ALA A 104 -19.87 6.27 -3.12
C ALA A 104 -20.23 5.62 -1.76
N GLU A 105 -21.51 5.28 -1.55
CA GLU A 105 -21.95 4.63 -0.31
C GLU A 105 -21.47 3.17 -0.24
N ASP A 106 -21.49 2.46 -1.37
CA ASP A 106 -20.95 1.09 -1.44
C ASP A 106 -19.45 1.09 -1.13
N ILE A 107 -18.69 2.06 -1.64
CA ILE A 107 -17.26 2.20 -1.34
C ILE A 107 -17.01 2.39 0.15
N TYR A 108 -17.84 3.19 0.81
CA TYR A 108 -17.70 3.42 2.25
C TYR A 108 -17.87 2.12 3.05
N TRP A 109 -18.96 1.39 2.81
CA TRP A 109 -19.26 0.15 3.55
C TRP A 109 -18.30 -0.98 3.20
N GLY A 110 -17.93 -1.13 1.92
CA GLY A 110 -16.90 -2.09 1.50
C GLY A 110 -15.55 -1.79 2.16
N THR A 111 -15.16 -0.51 2.22
CA THR A 111 -13.90 -0.11 2.89
C THR A 111 -13.94 -0.41 4.38
N LEU A 112 -15.03 -0.07 5.08
CA LEU A 112 -15.16 -0.36 6.51
C LEU A 112 -15.11 -1.87 6.80
N LEU A 113 -15.72 -2.69 5.96
CA LEU A 113 -15.61 -4.15 6.06
C LEU A 113 -14.16 -4.61 5.93
N GLY A 114 -13.43 -4.15 4.90
CA GLY A 114 -12.02 -4.47 4.71
C GLY A 114 -11.13 -3.98 5.86
N ILE A 115 -11.39 -2.79 6.40
CA ILE A 115 -10.69 -2.26 7.56
C ILE A 115 -10.92 -3.14 8.81
N ALA A 116 -12.16 -3.54 9.07
CA ALA A 116 -12.47 -4.39 10.22
C ALA A 116 -11.73 -5.75 10.12
N GLU A 117 -11.66 -6.33 8.93
CA GLU A 117 -10.88 -7.55 8.68
C GLU A 117 -9.38 -7.33 8.89
N MET A 118 -8.82 -6.23 8.37
CA MET A 118 -7.41 -5.86 8.54
C MET A 118 -7.03 -5.69 10.01
N ILE A 119 -7.83 -4.96 10.79
CA ILE A 119 -7.59 -4.77 12.23
C ILE A 119 -7.62 -6.12 12.96
N LYS A 120 -8.61 -6.98 12.65
CA LYS A 120 -8.68 -8.34 13.24
C LYS A 120 -7.48 -9.22 12.86
N GLY A 121 -6.87 -8.96 11.70
CA GLY A 121 -5.66 -9.63 11.23
C GLY A 121 -4.34 -9.03 11.74
N GLY A 122 -4.39 -7.94 12.51
CA GLY A 122 -3.19 -7.26 13.03
C GLY A 122 -2.56 -6.24 12.07
N THR A 123 -3.24 -5.89 10.97
CA THR A 123 -2.82 -4.80 10.07
C THR A 123 -3.20 -3.46 10.68
N THR A 124 -2.22 -2.57 10.79
CA THR A 124 -2.39 -1.21 11.34
C THR A 124 -2.22 -0.12 10.29
N THR A 125 -1.69 -0.47 9.11
CA THR A 125 -1.53 0.46 7.99
C THR A 125 -1.89 -0.23 6.69
N PHE A 126 -2.64 0.45 5.84
CA PHE A 126 -2.97 -0.07 4.51
C PHE A 126 -2.75 0.99 3.43
N THR A 127 -2.49 0.51 2.23
CA THR A 127 -2.39 1.33 1.03
C THR A 127 -3.54 0.96 0.11
N ASP A 128 -4.22 1.96 -0.46
CA ASP A 128 -5.40 1.74 -1.28
C ASP A 128 -5.33 2.56 -2.57
N MET A 129 -5.72 1.93 -3.68
CA MET A 129 -5.87 2.57 -4.98
C MET A 129 -7.26 2.30 -5.52
N TYR A 130 -8.19 3.24 -5.41
CA TYR A 130 -9.55 3.02 -5.89
C TYR A 130 -10.22 4.30 -6.36
N PHE A 131 -11.54 4.27 -6.51
CA PHE A 131 -12.38 5.43 -6.81
C PHE A 131 -13.26 5.82 -5.61
N PHE A 132 -13.87 7.00 -5.66
CA PHE A 132 -14.55 7.63 -4.50
C PHE A 132 -13.68 7.70 -3.23
N MET A 133 -12.38 8.00 -3.38
CA MET A 133 -11.39 7.94 -2.29
C MET A 133 -11.68 8.83 -1.08
N GLU A 134 -12.54 9.85 -1.19
CA GLU A 134 -13.01 10.58 -0.02
C GLU A 134 -13.77 9.68 0.97
N ARG A 135 -14.51 8.68 0.47
CA ARG A 135 -15.23 7.73 1.31
C ARG A 135 -14.28 6.74 1.96
N VAL A 136 -13.23 6.33 1.26
CA VAL A 136 -12.15 5.49 1.82
C VAL A 136 -11.42 6.24 2.93
N ALA A 137 -11.10 7.53 2.71
CA ALA A 137 -10.46 8.38 3.71
C ALA A 137 -11.36 8.60 4.94
N GLY A 138 -12.66 8.82 4.75
CA GLY A 138 -13.63 8.89 5.83
C GLY A 138 -13.69 7.62 6.68
N ALA A 139 -13.72 6.45 6.04
CA ALA A 139 -13.69 5.15 6.73
C ALA A 139 -12.38 4.94 7.51
N ALA A 140 -11.23 5.33 6.94
CA ALA A 140 -9.94 5.27 7.63
C ALA A 140 -9.86 6.24 8.83
N ALA A 141 -10.46 7.43 8.70
CA ALA A 141 -10.54 8.40 9.78
C ALA A 141 -11.36 7.86 10.95
N GLU A 142 -12.59 7.40 10.67
CA GLU A 142 -13.51 6.87 11.67
C GLU A 142 -12.97 5.65 12.41
N SER A 143 -12.29 4.75 11.69
CA SER A 143 -11.78 3.49 12.25
C SER A 143 -10.50 3.62 13.07
N GLY A 144 -9.77 4.74 12.97
CA GLY A 144 -8.45 4.87 13.60
C GLY A 144 -7.28 4.26 12.81
N MET A 145 -7.51 3.71 11.60
CA MET A 145 -6.44 3.13 10.76
C MET A 145 -5.48 4.19 10.22
N ARG A 146 -4.21 3.81 10.03
CA ARG A 146 -3.27 4.58 9.19
C ARG A 146 -3.46 4.18 7.73
N ALA A 147 -3.48 5.15 6.83
CA ALA A 147 -3.77 4.90 5.43
C ALA A 147 -2.88 5.70 4.48
N VAL A 148 -2.47 5.06 3.39
CA VAL A 148 -1.83 5.70 2.23
C VAL A 148 -2.76 5.53 1.03
N LEU A 149 -3.41 6.61 0.62
CA LEU A 149 -4.54 6.56 -0.28
C LEU A 149 -4.19 7.19 -1.62
N SER A 150 -4.60 6.54 -2.70
CA SER A 150 -4.43 7.04 -4.06
C SER A 150 -5.72 6.90 -4.85
N ARG A 151 -6.07 7.95 -5.59
CA ARG A 151 -7.13 7.84 -6.59
C ARG A 151 -6.57 7.10 -7.79
N GLY A 152 -7.21 6.02 -8.21
CA GLY A 152 -6.88 5.32 -9.44
C GLY A 152 -7.05 6.22 -10.66
N LEU A 153 -5.98 6.39 -11.44
CA LEU A 153 -5.97 7.20 -12.67
C LEU A 153 -5.81 6.30 -13.88
N VAL A 154 -6.78 6.37 -14.80
CA VAL A 154 -6.76 5.66 -16.08
C VAL A 154 -6.65 6.69 -17.20
N GLY A 155 -5.45 6.85 -17.76
CA GLY A 155 -5.16 7.87 -18.76
C GLY A 155 -5.91 7.68 -20.09
N LEU A 156 -6.36 6.46 -20.39
CA LEU A 156 -7.17 6.17 -21.58
C LEU A 156 -8.60 6.75 -21.50
N THR A 157 -9.11 7.04 -20.30
CA THR A 157 -10.47 7.54 -20.10
C THR A 157 -10.52 8.95 -19.49
N ASP A 158 -9.41 9.46 -18.95
CA ASP A 158 -9.31 10.80 -18.35
C ASP A 158 -9.04 11.92 -19.36
N ASN A 159 -9.86 11.99 -20.42
CA ASN A 159 -9.64 12.89 -21.56
C ASN A 159 -9.64 14.39 -21.18
N ASP A 160 -10.49 14.77 -20.23
CA ASP A 160 -10.61 16.15 -19.76
C ASP A 160 -9.71 16.46 -18.55
N GLY A 161 -8.93 15.48 -18.07
CA GLY A 161 -8.07 15.61 -16.88
C GLY A 161 -8.84 15.76 -15.57
N LYS A 162 -10.12 15.35 -15.52
CA LYS A 162 -10.92 15.33 -14.30
C LYS A 162 -10.25 14.52 -13.20
N GLY A 163 -9.69 13.36 -13.51
CA GLY A 163 -9.05 12.51 -12.52
C GLY A 163 -7.83 13.15 -11.87
N LEU A 164 -7.01 13.84 -12.67
CA LEU A 164 -5.88 14.62 -12.14
C LEU A 164 -6.35 15.75 -11.21
N ARG A 165 -7.41 16.48 -11.58
CA ARG A 165 -7.98 17.53 -10.73
C ARG A 165 -8.54 16.99 -9.42
N GLU A 166 -9.32 15.91 -9.48
CA GLU A 166 -9.85 15.24 -8.29
C GLU A 166 -8.73 14.71 -7.39
N THR A 167 -7.63 14.20 -7.97
CA THR A 167 -6.45 13.78 -7.20
C THR A 167 -5.82 14.97 -6.49
N GLU A 168 -5.66 16.10 -7.17
CA GLU A 168 -5.10 17.32 -6.57
C GLU A 168 -5.98 17.84 -5.41
N GLU A 169 -7.30 17.86 -5.60
CA GLU A 169 -8.27 18.24 -4.57
C GLU A 169 -8.24 17.28 -3.37
N PHE A 170 -8.14 15.97 -3.65
CA PHE A 170 -8.04 14.95 -2.62
C PHE A 170 -6.75 15.09 -1.80
N ILE A 171 -5.61 15.35 -2.44
CA ILE A 171 -4.34 15.67 -1.76
C ILE A 171 -4.51 16.87 -0.83
N LYS A 172 -5.07 17.98 -1.33
CA LYS A 172 -5.25 19.21 -0.54
C LYS A 172 -6.13 19.00 0.70
N LYS A 173 -7.14 18.14 0.58
CA LYS A 173 -8.13 17.93 1.65
C LYS A 173 -7.66 16.92 2.69
N TRP A 174 -7.03 15.83 2.27
CA TRP A 174 -6.82 14.66 3.13
C TRP A 174 -5.36 14.35 3.45
N HIS A 175 -4.39 14.88 2.71
CA HIS A 175 -3.00 14.61 3.04
C HIS A 175 -2.62 15.26 4.39
N GLY A 176 -2.18 14.46 5.35
CA GLY A 176 -1.84 14.91 6.69
C GLY A 176 -3.04 14.98 7.63
N ALA A 177 -4.24 14.58 7.19
CA ALA A 177 -5.42 14.51 8.04
C ALA A 177 -5.23 13.46 9.16
N GLU A 178 -6.06 13.57 10.20
CA GLU A 178 -6.05 12.66 11.35
C GLU A 178 -4.66 12.57 12.01
N GLU A 179 -4.08 13.73 12.36
CA GLU A 179 -2.75 13.83 12.97
C GLU A 179 -1.66 13.12 12.15
N GLY A 180 -1.79 13.15 10.81
CA GLY A 180 -0.86 12.52 9.88
C GLY A 180 -1.07 11.01 9.67
N ARG A 181 -2.15 10.41 10.20
CA ARG A 181 -2.51 9.02 9.91
C ARG A 181 -2.93 8.81 8.46
N ILE A 182 -3.51 9.81 7.81
CA ILE A 182 -3.98 9.71 6.42
C ILE A 182 -3.01 10.47 5.51
N ASN A 183 -2.42 9.74 4.55
CA ASN A 183 -1.53 10.30 3.54
C ASN A 183 -2.10 10.05 2.15
N VAL A 184 -1.97 11.03 1.26
CA VAL A 184 -2.43 10.89 -0.13
C VAL A 184 -1.22 10.84 -1.07
N ILE A 185 -1.24 9.89 -1.99
CA ILE A 185 -0.23 9.69 -3.05
C ILE A 185 -0.94 9.62 -4.41
N ILE A 186 -0.20 9.70 -5.50
CA ILE A 186 -0.79 9.73 -6.85
C ILE A 186 -0.77 8.31 -7.45
N GLY A 187 -1.89 7.86 -8.01
CA GLY A 187 -2.07 6.47 -8.41
C GLY A 187 -2.40 6.25 -9.89
N PRO A 188 -1.47 6.49 -10.85
CA PRO A 188 -1.64 5.97 -12.20
C PRO A 188 -1.80 4.44 -12.14
N HIS A 189 -2.83 3.91 -12.79
CA HIS A 189 -3.16 2.49 -12.68
C HIS A 189 -2.01 1.59 -13.15
N ALA A 190 -1.67 1.64 -14.44
CA ALA A 190 -0.59 0.84 -15.03
C ALA A 190 -0.05 1.50 -16.31
N PRO A 191 1.16 1.16 -16.79
CA PRO A 191 1.72 1.70 -18.03
C PRO A 191 0.82 1.46 -19.26
N TYR A 192 0.14 0.31 -19.33
CA TYR A 192 -0.74 -0.02 -20.46
C TYR A 192 -2.07 0.76 -20.45
N THR A 193 -2.49 1.31 -19.31
CA THR A 193 -3.69 2.16 -19.18
C THR A 193 -3.38 3.65 -19.12
N CYS A 194 -2.10 4.02 -19.02
CA CYS A 194 -1.65 5.40 -18.86
C CYS A 194 -0.59 5.71 -19.94
N PRO A 195 -0.99 6.25 -21.10
CA PRO A 195 -0.05 6.60 -22.17
C PRO A 195 1.03 7.60 -21.70
N PRO A 196 2.20 7.65 -22.37
CA PRO A 196 3.31 8.54 -21.96
C PRO A 196 2.91 10.01 -21.79
N GLU A 197 2.07 10.55 -22.67
CA GLU A 197 1.60 11.93 -22.56
C GLU A 197 0.71 12.18 -21.33
N TYR A 198 0.00 11.15 -20.86
CA TYR A 198 -0.75 11.23 -19.62
C TYR A 198 0.19 11.11 -18.41
N LEU A 199 1.14 10.18 -18.44
CA LEU A 199 2.16 10.03 -17.38
C LEU A 199 3.00 11.31 -17.19
N LYS A 200 3.26 12.08 -18.25
CA LYS A 200 3.87 13.43 -18.11
C LYS A 200 3.03 14.38 -17.27
N LYS A 201 1.70 14.34 -17.41
CA LYS A 201 0.79 15.15 -16.58
C LYS A 201 0.76 14.64 -15.13
N VAL A 202 0.84 13.33 -14.94
CA VAL A 202 0.96 12.70 -13.61
C VAL A 202 2.25 13.15 -12.92
N MET A 203 3.39 13.12 -13.63
CA MET A 203 4.66 13.62 -13.11
C MET A 203 4.61 15.12 -12.78
N ALA A 204 3.96 15.93 -13.64
CA ALA A 204 3.77 17.35 -13.34
C ALA A 204 2.94 17.58 -12.06
N LEU A 205 1.96 16.71 -11.78
CA LEU A 205 1.22 16.74 -10.52
C LEU A 205 2.10 16.29 -9.33
N ALA A 206 2.92 15.26 -9.51
CA ALA A 206 3.86 14.78 -8.50
C ALA A 206 4.86 15.88 -8.12
N GLU A 207 5.46 16.55 -9.11
CA GLU A 207 6.35 17.69 -8.94
C GLU A 207 5.65 18.83 -8.17
N LYS A 208 4.45 19.22 -8.63
CA LYS A 208 3.67 20.30 -8.03
C LYS A 208 3.30 20.05 -6.56
N THR A 209 3.04 18.79 -6.20
CA THR A 209 2.52 18.42 -4.88
C THR A 209 3.57 17.81 -3.96
N GLY A 210 4.76 17.47 -4.48
CA GLY A 210 5.81 16.75 -3.77
C GLY A 210 5.38 15.35 -3.30
N ARG A 211 4.34 14.77 -3.92
CA ARG A 211 3.78 13.48 -3.49
C ARG A 211 4.39 12.31 -4.26
N PRO A 212 4.63 11.17 -3.59
CA PRO A 212 5.10 9.96 -4.25
C PRO A 212 3.97 9.36 -5.10
N MET A 213 4.33 8.34 -5.88
CA MET A 213 3.41 7.64 -6.78
C MET A 213 3.32 6.16 -6.48
N GLN A 214 2.19 5.54 -6.83
CA GLN A 214 2.01 4.10 -6.87
C GLN A 214 1.50 3.66 -8.23
N ILE A 215 1.96 2.52 -8.73
CA ILE A 215 1.58 1.96 -10.04
C ILE A 215 1.65 0.43 -10.05
N HIS A 216 0.79 -0.25 -10.80
CA HIS A 216 0.95 -1.67 -11.13
C HIS A 216 2.02 -1.81 -12.21
N LEU A 217 2.99 -2.72 -12.04
CA LEU A 217 4.14 -2.78 -12.92
C LEU A 217 4.58 -4.22 -13.20
N SER A 218 4.69 -4.56 -14.49
CA SER A 218 5.18 -5.88 -14.94
C SER A 218 4.45 -7.03 -14.26
N GLU A 219 3.13 -6.94 -14.15
CA GLU A 219 2.30 -7.93 -13.45
C GLU A 219 2.16 -9.20 -14.28
N THR A 220 1.95 -9.05 -15.60
CA THR A 220 1.72 -10.19 -16.50
C THR A 220 2.76 -10.26 -17.61
N ARG A 221 3.02 -11.46 -18.12
CA ARG A 221 3.90 -11.64 -19.29
C ARG A 221 3.38 -10.87 -20.51
N LYS A 222 2.05 -10.85 -20.68
CA LYS A 222 1.39 -10.14 -21.78
C LYS A 222 1.67 -8.64 -21.74
N GLU A 223 1.59 -8.01 -20.57
CA GLU A 223 1.95 -6.60 -20.40
C GLU A 223 3.38 -6.32 -20.91
N VAL A 224 4.35 -7.14 -20.48
CA VAL A 224 5.75 -6.99 -20.88
C VAL A 224 5.93 -7.19 -22.38
N GLU A 225 5.34 -8.23 -22.96
CA GLU A 225 5.39 -8.50 -24.40
C GLU A 225 4.78 -7.36 -25.23
N GLU A 226 3.65 -6.80 -24.80
CA GLU A 226 3.00 -5.67 -25.45
C GLU A 226 3.82 -4.38 -25.33
N SER A 227 4.44 -4.14 -24.17
CA SER A 227 5.36 -3.01 -23.98
C SER A 227 6.56 -3.11 -24.90
N LEU A 228 7.23 -4.28 -24.95
CA LEU A 228 8.37 -4.52 -25.82
C LEU A 228 7.99 -4.36 -27.29
N LYS A 229 6.83 -4.88 -27.71
CA LYS A 229 6.36 -4.76 -29.10
C LYS A 229 6.07 -3.30 -29.49
N LYS A 230 5.48 -2.52 -28.58
CA LYS A 230 5.03 -1.16 -28.87
C LYS A 230 6.14 -0.12 -28.73
N TRP A 231 7.00 -0.28 -27.73
CA TRP A 231 7.98 0.73 -27.32
C TRP A 231 9.43 0.27 -27.47
N GLY A 232 9.68 -1.04 -27.59
CA GLY A 232 11.03 -1.61 -27.58
C GLY A 232 11.65 -1.72 -26.18
N PHE A 233 10.87 -1.48 -25.13
CA PHE A 233 11.31 -1.42 -23.74
C PHE A 233 10.39 -2.24 -22.84
N SER A 234 10.93 -2.84 -21.77
CA SER A 234 10.13 -3.36 -20.67
C SER A 234 9.31 -2.22 -20.01
N PRO A 235 8.25 -2.52 -19.23
CA PRO A 235 7.52 -1.47 -18.51
C PRO A 235 8.41 -0.64 -17.54
N PRO A 236 9.34 -1.22 -16.74
CA PRO A 236 10.28 -0.43 -15.95
C PRO A 236 11.22 0.44 -16.79
N GLU A 237 11.80 -0.09 -17.87
CA GLU A 237 12.63 0.70 -18.80
C GLU A 237 11.85 1.84 -19.45
N GLN A 238 10.58 1.61 -19.78
CA GLN A 238 9.71 2.64 -20.35
C GLN A 238 9.47 3.77 -19.34
N LEU A 239 9.19 3.45 -18.09
CA LEU A 239 8.99 4.43 -17.02
C LEU A 239 10.29 5.19 -16.69
N ASP A 240 11.42 4.50 -16.68
CA ASP A 240 12.75 5.11 -16.48
C ASP A 240 13.08 6.12 -17.59
N ASN A 241 12.96 5.70 -18.85
CA ASN A 241 13.21 6.58 -20.01
C ASN A 241 12.30 7.81 -20.04
N LEU A 242 11.11 7.72 -19.44
CA LEU A 242 10.18 8.83 -19.33
C LEU A 242 10.55 9.83 -18.21
N GLY A 243 11.42 9.44 -17.27
CA GLY A 243 11.72 10.16 -16.03
C GLY A 243 10.71 9.89 -14.91
N PHE A 244 9.80 8.92 -15.08
CA PHE A 244 8.78 8.62 -14.07
C PHE A 244 9.39 8.06 -12.78
N LEU A 245 10.46 7.27 -12.91
CA LEU A 245 11.18 6.70 -11.78
C LEU A 245 12.20 7.65 -11.15
N ASP A 246 12.31 8.90 -11.62
CA ASP A 246 13.07 9.95 -10.92
C ASP A 246 12.33 10.47 -9.67
N TYR A 247 11.04 10.13 -9.55
CA TYR A 247 10.21 10.40 -8.40
C TYR A 247 10.12 9.17 -7.48
N PRO A 248 9.80 9.34 -6.17
CA PRO A 248 9.59 8.20 -5.29
C PRO A 248 8.36 7.38 -5.72
N VAL A 249 8.57 6.10 -6.03
CA VAL A 249 7.54 5.19 -6.57
C VAL A 249 7.43 3.93 -5.72
N ILE A 250 6.18 3.49 -5.52
CA ILE A 250 5.82 2.16 -5.05
C ILE A 250 5.25 1.37 -6.23
N ALA A 251 5.86 0.24 -6.59
CA ALA A 251 5.47 -0.59 -7.72
C ALA A 251 4.84 -1.90 -7.23
N ALA A 252 3.57 -2.12 -7.57
CA ALA A 252 2.86 -3.35 -7.23
C ALA A 252 3.18 -4.48 -8.20
N HIS A 253 3.15 -5.72 -7.70
CA HIS A 253 3.37 -6.99 -8.41
C HIS A 253 4.82 -7.28 -8.80
N CYS A 254 5.36 -6.58 -9.81
CA CYS A 254 6.73 -6.77 -10.29
C CYS A 254 7.09 -8.23 -10.60
N VAL A 255 6.17 -8.96 -11.25
CA VAL A 255 6.30 -10.41 -11.47
C VAL A 255 7.30 -10.71 -12.59
N HIS A 256 7.16 -10.03 -13.73
CA HIS A 256 7.94 -10.27 -14.93
C HIS A 256 8.99 -9.18 -15.12
N LEU A 257 10.06 -9.28 -14.33
CA LEU A 257 11.20 -8.39 -14.42
C LEU A 257 12.39 -9.10 -15.06
N THR A 258 13.10 -8.38 -15.90
CA THR A 258 14.41 -8.75 -16.43
C THR A 258 15.52 -8.34 -15.47
N ARG A 259 16.75 -8.82 -15.70
CA ARG A 259 17.92 -8.37 -14.93
C ARG A 259 18.16 -6.86 -15.06
N ARG A 260 17.89 -6.28 -16.22
CA ARG A 260 18.00 -4.83 -16.40
C ARG A 260 16.97 -4.07 -15.58
N ASP A 261 15.77 -4.61 -15.46
CA ASP A 261 14.72 -4.01 -14.63
C ASP A 261 15.12 -4.01 -13.15
N PHE A 262 15.77 -5.06 -12.66
CA PHE A 262 16.29 -5.09 -11.28
C PHE A 262 17.22 -3.91 -11.01
N ASN A 263 18.21 -3.70 -11.90
CA ASN A 263 19.14 -2.58 -11.78
C ASN A 263 18.41 -1.23 -11.77
N ILE A 264 17.45 -1.03 -12.67
CA ILE A 264 16.67 0.22 -12.74
C ILE A 264 15.92 0.46 -11.42
N LEU A 265 15.23 -0.56 -10.89
CA LEU A 265 14.45 -0.42 -9.67
C LEU A 265 15.33 -0.16 -8.44
N GLU A 266 16.51 -0.77 -8.37
CA GLU A 266 17.52 -0.51 -7.33
C GLU A 266 18.07 0.92 -7.43
N GLU A 267 18.60 1.30 -8.60
CA GLU A 267 19.22 2.61 -8.82
C GLU A 267 18.24 3.76 -8.58
N LYS A 268 16.96 3.57 -8.92
CA LYS A 268 15.87 4.54 -8.69
C LYS A 268 15.21 4.41 -7.32
N ASN A 269 15.67 3.48 -6.48
CA ASN A 269 15.18 3.25 -5.13
C ASN A 269 13.65 3.01 -5.07
N VAL A 270 13.11 2.26 -6.04
CA VAL A 270 11.69 1.91 -6.12
C VAL A 270 11.35 0.91 -5.02
N GLY A 271 10.24 1.13 -4.31
CA GLY A 271 9.69 0.16 -3.37
C GLY A 271 8.78 -0.83 -4.09
N VAL A 272 9.08 -2.13 -4.01
CA VAL A 272 8.25 -3.17 -4.63
C VAL A 272 7.24 -3.72 -3.63
N ILE A 273 5.98 -3.87 -4.02
CA ILE A 273 4.96 -4.56 -3.22
C ILE A 273 4.61 -5.89 -3.87
N HIS A 274 5.00 -6.97 -3.20
CA HIS A 274 4.72 -8.32 -3.63
C HIS A 274 3.32 -8.75 -3.18
N ASN A 275 2.48 -9.14 -4.15
CA ASN A 275 1.10 -9.57 -3.95
C ASN A 275 0.93 -11.07 -4.29
N PRO A 276 1.51 -12.01 -3.51
CA PRO A 276 1.58 -13.42 -3.89
C PRO A 276 0.22 -14.08 -4.08
N GLY A 277 -0.77 -13.75 -3.23
CA GLY A 277 -2.12 -14.31 -3.31
C GLY A 277 -2.79 -13.95 -4.63
N SER A 278 -2.78 -12.65 -4.99
CA SER A 278 -3.28 -12.14 -6.26
C SER A 278 -2.52 -12.75 -7.46
N ASN A 279 -1.18 -12.70 -7.43
CA ASN A 279 -0.34 -13.17 -8.53
C ASN A 279 -0.57 -14.65 -8.88
N LEU A 280 -0.75 -15.49 -7.86
CA LEU A 280 -1.03 -16.92 -8.06
C LEU A 280 -2.47 -17.15 -8.52
N LYS A 281 -3.44 -16.46 -7.90
CA LYS A 281 -4.88 -16.63 -8.22
C LYS A 281 -5.22 -16.21 -9.65
N LEU A 282 -4.61 -15.14 -10.15
CA LEU A 282 -4.86 -14.60 -11.50
C LEU A 282 -3.97 -15.23 -12.58
N GLY A 283 -3.13 -16.20 -12.21
CA GLY A 283 -2.17 -16.81 -13.14
C GLY A 283 -1.11 -15.83 -13.66
N SER A 284 -0.88 -14.72 -12.94
CA SER A 284 0.10 -13.68 -13.32
C SER A 284 1.52 -14.24 -13.26
N GLY A 285 1.87 -15.02 -12.24
CA GLY A 285 3.17 -15.70 -12.12
C GLY A 285 3.77 -15.64 -10.72
N ILE A 286 5.09 -15.89 -10.62
CA ILE A 286 5.85 -15.89 -9.36
C ILE A 286 6.93 -14.81 -9.45
N ALA A 287 6.80 -13.75 -8.65
CA ALA A 287 7.81 -12.70 -8.58
C ALA A 287 9.08 -13.22 -7.88
N SER A 288 10.26 -12.90 -8.43
CA SER A 288 11.55 -13.30 -7.84
C SER A 288 11.94 -12.39 -6.68
N THR A 289 11.21 -12.47 -5.56
CA THR A 289 11.46 -11.63 -4.38
C THR A 289 12.82 -11.87 -3.75
N ALA A 290 13.32 -13.12 -3.77
CA ALA A 290 14.68 -13.44 -3.32
C ALA A 290 15.73 -12.68 -4.15
N GLY A 291 15.60 -12.72 -5.48
CA GLY A 291 16.52 -11.98 -6.37
C GLY A 291 16.42 -10.46 -6.20
N MET A 292 15.21 -9.93 -5.97
CA MET A 292 15.04 -8.50 -5.67
C MET A 292 15.77 -8.10 -4.38
N LEU A 293 15.62 -8.90 -3.32
CA LEU A 293 16.29 -8.64 -2.03
C LEU A 293 17.82 -8.78 -2.13
N GLU A 294 18.32 -9.75 -2.91
CA GLU A 294 19.76 -9.93 -3.16
C GLU A 294 20.38 -8.74 -3.89
N GLU A 295 19.64 -8.12 -4.81
CA GLU A 295 20.05 -6.90 -5.50
C GLU A 295 19.77 -5.62 -4.69
N GLY A 296 19.29 -5.73 -3.44
CA GLY A 296 19.07 -4.57 -2.56
C GLY A 296 17.75 -3.81 -2.77
N ILE A 297 16.83 -4.33 -3.59
CA ILE A 297 15.52 -3.74 -3.80
C ILE A 297 14.66 -3.92 -2.54
N ARG A 298 13.99 -2.86 -2.11
CA ARG A 298 13.09 -2.89 -0.96
C ARG A 298 11.78 -3.56 -1.34
N VAL A 299 11.46 -4.67 -0.69
CA VAL A 299 10.24 -5.46 -0.96
C VAL A 299 9.31 -5.45 0.26
N GLY A 300 8.08 -4.99 0.07
CA GLY A 300 6.96 -5.12 1.01
C GLY A 300 5.92 -6.14 0.53
N LEU A 301 4.86 -6.33 1.31
CA LEU A 301 3.76 -7.24 0.99
C LEU A 301 2.44 -6.47 0.82
N GLY A 302 1.59 -6.96 -0.07
CA GLY A 302 0.23 -6.48 -0.26
C GLY A 302 -0.77 -7.63 -0.47
N THR A 303 -2.06 -7.29 -0.57
CA THR A 303 -3.17 -8.26 -0.64
C THR A 303 -4.00 -8.11 -1.90
#